data_AF-A0A226ICS0-F1
#
_entry.id   AF-A0A226ICS0-F1
#
_cell.length_a   1.000
_cell.length_b   1.000
_cell.length_c   1.000
_cell.angle_alpha   90.00
_cell.angle_beta   90.00
_cell.angle_gamma   90.00
#
_symmetry.space_group_name_H-M   'P 1'
#
loop_
_entity.id
_entity.type
_entity.pdbx_description
1 polymer ?
#
loop_
_entity_poly.entity_id
_entity_poly.type
_entity_poly.pdbx_seq_one_letter_code
_entity_poly.pdbx_strand_id
1 'polypeptide(L)'
;MSTKEKVRERVREKEAVNFNNEIIVYNDDVNTFDHVIDTLMRVCSHTAEQAEQCSLIVHYNGKCTVKTGPIDKLKPQCTQLLEAGLSAEIV
;
A
#
# COMPACT_ATOMS: atom_id res chain seq x y z
N MET A 1 2.21 -12.85 -54.22
CA MET A 1 3.20 -11.88 -53.69
C MET A 1 2.48 -10.66 -53.15
N SER A 2 2.58 -10.38 -51.86
CA SER A 2 2.47 -9.03 -51.27
C SER A 2 2.68 -9.16 -49.76
N THR A 3 3.95 -9.18 -49.36
CA THR A 3 4.39 -9.04 -47.98
C THR A 3 4.12 -7.60 -47.54
N LYS A 4 3.13 -7.40 -46.66
CA LYS A 4 2.95 -6.14 -45.95
C LYS A 4 3.77 -6.21 -44.66
N GLU A 5 4.98 -5.68 -44.71
CA GLU A 5 5.79 -5.41 -43.52
C GLU A 5 5.13 -4.29 -42.73
N LYS A 6 4.50 -4.64 -41.61
CA LYS A 6 4.06 -3.66 -40.60
C LYS A 6 5.28 -3.29 -39.75
N VAL A 7 5.85 -2.14 -40.07
CA VAL A 7 6.88 -1.47 -39.27
C VAL A 7 6.37 -1.33 -37.85
N ARG A 8 7.05 -2.02 -36.92
CA ARG A 8 6.75 -2.03 -35.49
C ARG A 8 7.32 -0.74 -34.89
N GLU A 9 6.48 0.28 -34.83
CA GLU A 9 6.80 1.56 -34.21
C GLU A 9 7.15 1.31 -32.73
N ARG A 10 8.44 1.38 -32.39
CA ARG A 10 8.92 1.39 -31.00
C ARG A 10 8.62 2.76 -30.42
N VAL A 11 7.40 2.95 -29.93
CA VAL A 11 7.09 4.06 -29.03
C VAL A 11 7.92 3.80 -27.77
N ARG A 12 9.04 4.52 -27.64
CA ARG A 12 9.72 4.67 -26.35
C ARG A 12 8.82 5.56 -25.50
N GLU A 13 7.88 4.94 -24.81
CA GLU A 13 7.19 5.56 -23.70
C GLU A 13 8.26 5.95 -22.69
N LYS A 14 8.56 7.25 -22.61
CA LYS A 14 9.19 7.80 -21.42
C LYS A 14 8.11 7.75 -20.35
N GLU A 15 7.92 6.57 -19.76
CA GLU A 15 7.14 6.40 -18.55
C GLU A 15 7.76 7.35 -17.52
N ALA A 16 7.09 8.46 -17.24
CA ALA A 16 7.34 9.20 -16.03
C ALA A 16 6.97 8.23 -14.92
N VAL A 17 7.96 7.51 -14.40
CA VAL A 17 7.77 6.52 -13.34
C VAL A 17 7.36 7.31 -12.10
N ASN A 18 6.06 7.51 -11.96
CA ASN A 18 5.44 7.92 -10.71
C ASN A 18 5.61 6.71 -9.79
N PHE A 19 6.79 6.58 -9.18
CA PHE A 19 7.04 5.64 -8.09
C PHE A 19 6.19 6.08 -6.91
N ASN A 20 4.90 5.79 -7.00
CA ASN A 20 4.01 5.86 -5.86
C ASN A 20 4.36 4.65 -5.00
N ASN A 21 5.14 4.90 -3.96
CA ASN A 21 5.40 3.91 -2.93
C ASN A 21 4.11 3.54 -2.22
N GLU A 22 4.10 2.37 -1.60
CA GLU A 22 2.92 1.86 -0.90
C GLU A 22 3.28 1.38 0.49
N ILE A 23 2.45 1.69 1.48
CA ILE A 23 2.54 1.08 2.81
C ILE A 23 1.70 -0.19 2.81
N ILE A 24 2.34 -1.32 3.05
CA ILE A 24 1.70 -2.62 3.25
C ILE A 24 1.72 -2.93 4.74
N VAL A 25 0.56 -3.27 5.30
CA VAL A 25 0.42 -3.80 6.66
C VAL A 25 0.19 -5.29 6.57
N TYR A 26 0.86 -6.04 7.44
CA TYR A 26 0.83 -7.50 7.52
C TYR A 26 0.05 -7.96 8.74
N ASN A 27 -0.57 -9.13 8.61
CA ASN A 27 -1.26 -9.77 9.73
C ASN A 27 -0.25 -10.25 10.75
N ASP A 28 -0.64 -10.17 12.02
CA ASP A 28 0.10 -10.72 13.14
C ASP A 28 -0.88 -11.40 14.12
N ASP A 29 -0.33 -12.18 15.05
CA ASP A 29 -1.11 -12.92 16.06
C ASP A 29 -1.15 -12.21 17.42
N VAL A 30 -0.67 -10.95 17.49
CA VAL A 30 -0.44 -10.23 18.75
C VAL A 30 -1.44 -9.09 18.94
N ASN A 31 -1.76 -8.36 17.86
CA ASN A 31 -2.61 -7.19 17.87
C ASN A 31 -4.09 -7.55 17.69
N THR A 32 -4.97 -6.85 18.41
CA THR A 32 -6.42 -6.99 18.24
C THR A 32 -6.94 -6.15 17.06
N PHE A 33 -8.11 -6.51 16.53
CA PHE A 33 -8.77 -5.73 15.48
C PHE A 33 -8.95 -4.27 15.88
N ASP A 34 -9.44 -4.00 17.11
CA ASP A 34 -9.65 -2.63 17.59
C ASP A 34 -8.35 -1.81 17.58
N HIS A 35 -7.23 -2.41 18.02
CA HIS A 35 -5.92 -1.74 18.00
C HIS A 35 -5.45 -1.40 16.58
N VAL A 36 -5.64 -2.32 15.64
CA VAL A 36 -5.29 -2.10 14.23
C VAL A 36 -6.17 -0.99 13.64
N ILE A 37 -7.48 -1.03 13.88
CA ILE A 37 -8.44 -0.05 13.38
C ILE A 37 -8.09 1.35 13.91
N ASP A 38 -7.95 1.50 15.22
CA ASP A 38 -7.62 2.79 15.87
C ASP A 38 -6.29 3.34 15.36
N THR A 39 -5.31 2.47 15.15
CA THR A 39 -4.00 2.88 14.64
C THR A 39 -4.08 3.34 13.18
N LEU A 40 -4.81 2.64 12.33
CA LEU A 40 -5.02 3.05 10.93
C LEU A 40 -5.80 4.37 10.84
N MET A 41 -6.79 4.58 11.70
CA MET A 41 -7.50 5.87 11.77
C MET A 41 -6.54 7.00 12.18
N ARG A 42 -5.71 6.79 13.21
CA ARG A 42 -4.80 7.82 13.74
C ARG A 42 -3.65 8.15 12.78
N VAL A 43 -3.01 7.14 12.20
CA VAL A 43 -1.76 7.30 11.43
C VAL A 43 -2.03 7.50 9.94
N CYS A 44 -2.95 6.72 9.38
CA CYS A 44 -3.29 6.76 7.96
C CYS A 44 -4.47 7.71 7.67
N SER A 45 -5.11 8.27 8.70
CA SER A 45 -6.29 9.14 8.57
C SER A 45 -7.46 8.43 7.87
N HIS A 46 -7.59 7.12 8.10
CA HIS A 46 -8.74 6.35 7.61
C HIS A 46 -10.00 6.67 8.41
N THR A 47 -11.16 6.52 7.77
CA THR A 47 -12.42 6.41 8.51
C THR A 47 -12.47 5.07 9.24
N ALA A 48 -13.35 4.95 10.25
CA ALA A 48 -13.54 3.69 10.97
C ALA A 48 -13.88 2.53 10.01
N GLU A 49 -14.80 2.75 9.07
CA GLU A 49 -15.18 1.77 8.06
C GLU A 49 -13.98 1.33 7.20
N GLN A 50 -13.17 2.28 6.71
CA GLN A 50 -11.99 1.95 5.92
C GLN A 50 -10.96 1.15 6.71
N ALA A 51 -10.73 1.54 7.97
CA ALA A 51 -9.80 0.87 8.85
C ALA A 51 -10.28 -0.55 9.21
N GLU A 52 -11.57 -0.73 9.45
CA GLU A 52 -12.20 -2.04 9.67
C GLU A 52 -12.05 -2.94 8.44
N GLN A 53 -12.38 -2.44 7.24
CA GLN A 53 -12.20 -3.18 6.00
C GLN A 53 -10.74 -3.56 5.77
N CYS A 54 -9.80 -2.64 5.98
CA CYS A 54 -8.37 -2.95 5.89
C CYS A 54 -7.98 -4.04 6.88
N SER A 55 -8.44 -3.97 8.12
CA SER A 55 -8.11 -4.96 9.16
C SER A 55 -8.66 -6.35 8.83
N LEU A 56 -9.88 -6.43 8.28
CA LEU A 56 -10.44 -7.68 7.77
C LEU A 56 -9.61 -8.24 6.60
N ILE A 57 -9.22 -7.38 5.65
CA ILE A 57 -8.39 -7.78 4.51
C ILE A 57 -7.03 -8.30 4.99
N VAL A 58 -6.37 -7.61 5.92
CA VAL A 58 -5.12 -8.05 6.53
C VAL A 58 -5.29 -9.43 7.15
N HIS A 59 -6.34 -9.64 7.96
CA HIS A 59 -6.58 -10.91 8.63
C HIS A 59 -6.75 -12.09 7.67
N TYR A 60 -7.56 -11.93 6.61
CA TYR A 60 -7.85 -13.04 5.69
C TYR A 60 -6.79 -13.23 4.60
N ASN A 61 -6.18 -12.15 4.11
CA ASN A 61 -5.22 -12.19 3.00
C ASN A 61 -3.75 -12.12 3.46
N GLY A 62 -3.52 -11.99 4.76
CA GLY A 62 -2.19 -11.85 5.37
C GLY A 62 -1.57 -10.46 5.22
N LYS A 63 -2.09 -9.61 4.33
CA LYS A 63 -1.61 -8.23 4.12
C LYS A 63 -2.64 -7.33 3.44
N CYS A 64 -2.47 -6.02 3.59
CA CYS A 64 -3.27 -5.00 2.93
C CYS A 64 -2.43 -3.76 2.62
N THR A 65 -2.62 -3.17 1.45
CA THR A 65 -2.08 -1.84 1.13
C THR A 65 -2.97 -0.78 1.77
N VAL A 66 -2.42 -0.01 2.72
CA VAL A 66 -3.18 0.98 3.49
C VAL A 66 -3.01 2.39 2.97
N LYS A 67 -1.89 2.70 2.29
CA LYS A 67 -1.63 4.04 1.77
C LYS A 67 -0.67 3.98 0.61
N THR A 68 -0.88 4.86 -0.37
CA THR A 68 -0.02 5.00 -1.55
C THR A 68 0.38 6.47 -1.69
N GLY A 69 1.63 6.75 -2.01
CA GLY A 69 2.12 8.13 -2.12
C GLY A 69 3.64 8.27 -2.18
N PRO A 70 4.15 9.51 -2.11
CA PRO A 70 5.59 9.76 -2.15
C PRO A 70 6.26 9.28 -0.86
N ILE A 71 7.44 8.65 -1.00
CA ILE A 71 8.18 8.03 0.11
C ILE A 71 8.40 8.96 1.31
N ASP A 72 8.61 10.26 1.08
CA ASP A 72 8.85 11.24 2.15
C ASP A 72 7.62 11.43 3.05
N LYS A 73 6.40 11.24 2.51
CA LYS A 73 5.17 11.25 3.29
C LYS A 73 4.89 9.90 3.95
N LEU A 74 5.26 8.81 3.29
CA LEU A 74 4.99 7.46 3.80
C LEU A 74 5.93 7.05 4.92
N LYS A 75 7.22 7.43 4.86
CA LYS A 75 8.21 7.13 5.90
C LYS A 75 7.75 7.46 7.33
N PRO A 76 7.30 8.70 7.63
CA PRO A 76 6.83 9.01 8.98
C PRO A 76 5.55 8.26 9.37
N GLN A 77 4.68 7.93 8.41
CA GLN A 77 3.48 7.14 8.68
C GLN A 77 3.82 5.67 8.98
N CYS A 78 4.67 5.05 8.16
CA CYS A 78 5.13 3.68 8.36
C CYS A 78 5.89 3.53 9.68
N THR A 79 6.70 4.53 10.05
CA THR A 79 7.41 4.52 11.34
C THR A 79 6.44 4.52 12.50
N GLN A 80 5.38 5.35 12.46
CA GLN A 80 4.35 5.36 13.49
C GLN A 80 3.55 4.05 13.57
N LEU A 81 3.33 3.36 12.45
CA LEU A 81 2.71 2.04 12.43
C LEU A 81 3.59 1.00 13.15
N LEU A 82 4.90 1.02 12.86
CA LEU A 82 5.88 0.15 13.51
C LEU A 82 6.00 0.44 15.02
N GLU A 83 6.02 1.72 15.41
CA GLU A 83 6.05 2.14 16.82
C GLU A 83 4.78 1.76 17.58
N ALA A 84 3.63 1.70 16.88
CA ALA A 84 2.38 1.19 17.42
C ALA A 84 2.33 -0.35 17.52
N GLY A 85 3.40 -1.04 17.08
CA GLY A 85 3.52 -2.49 17.17
C GLY A 85 2.91 -3.26 16.00
N LEU A 86 2.50 -2.59 14.91
CA LEU A 86 2.04 -3.27 13.70
C LEU A 86 3.21 -3.67 12.80
N SER A 87 3.03 -4.76 12.07
CA SER A 87 3.97 -5.16 11.02
C SER A 87 3.66 -4.39 9.73
N ALA A 88 4.51 -3.43 9.35
CA ALA A 88 4.32 -2.62 8.14
C ALA A 88 5.63 -2.41 7.36
N GLU A 89 5.54 -2.31 6.04
CA GLU A 89 6.67 -1.96 5.17
C GLU A 89 6.27 -1.02 4.05
N ILE A 90 7.27 -0.32 3.48
CA ILE A 90 7.09 0.49 2.28
C ILE A 90 7.68 -0.25 1.09
N VAL A 91 6.88 -0.46 0.03
CA VAL A 91 7.31 -1.01 -1.26
C VAL A 91 7.35 0.03 -2.37
#